data_AF-A0A444XYG8-F1
#
_entry.id   AF-A0A444XYG8-F1
#
_cell.length_a   1.000
_cell.length_b   1.000
_cell.length_c   1.000
_cell.angle_alpha   90.00
_cell.angle_beta   90.00
_cell.angle_gamma   90.00
#
_symmetry.space_group_name_H-M   'P 1'
#
loop_
_entity.id
_entity.type
_entity.pdbx_description
1 polymer ?
#
loop_
_entity_poly.entity_id
_entity_poly.type
_entity_poly.pdbx_seq_one_letter_code
_entity_poly.pdbx_strand_id
1 'polypeptide(L)'
;MRHRHACFTLQCPSQVSEPCFVILFYLLQVWNHDFFWESMKPRGGGEKPSEDLLKLIDRDFGSFEGFVNEFKTAAQTQFGSGWVWFAYKDSRLDVGNAVNPLRSDEDKKLVVVKSPNAVNPLIWGYYYPLLTIDVWEHAYYIDFQSRRPDYISMFMDKLVSWEMVNSRFEKAKAVVEQMEREDERKRKLEEQRFRTDEAPANAIFPDTDAAAE
;
A
#
# COMPACT_ATOMS: atom_id res chain seq x y z
N MET A 1 -5.29 53.84 -8.95
CA MET A 1 -4.63 53.23 -10.11
C MET A 1 -3.19 52.86 -9.75
N ARG A 2 -2.93 51.56 -9.62
CA ARG A 2 -1.74 50.80 -10.09
C ARG A 2 -1.52 49.59 -9.17
N HIS A 3 -1.99 48.47 -9.70
CA HIS A 3 -1.70 47.11 -9.29
C HIS A 3 -0.20 46.85 -9.09
N ARG A 4 0.13 45.99 -8.12
CA ARG A 4 1.04 44.87 -8.34
C ARG A 4 0.51 43.64 -7.59
N HIS A 5 -0.07 42.71 -8.35
CA HIS A 5 -0.23 41.33 -7.94
C HIS A 5 1.16 40.69 -7.89
N ALA A 6 1.53 40.12 -6.75
CA ALA A 6 2.65 39.21 -6.66
C ALA A 6 2.19 37.86 -7.24
N CYS A 7 2.57 37.61 -8.48
CA CYS A 7 2.47 36.30 -9.11
C CYS A 7 3.47 35.38 -8.40
N PHE A 8 2.98 34.46 -7.58
CA PHE A 8 3.77 33.39 -6.99
C PHE A 8 4.05 32.37 -8.11
N THR A 9 5.10 32.61 -8.89
CA THR A 9 5.62 31.58 -9.79
C THR A 9 6.22 30.48 -8.94
N LEU A 10 5.50 29.38 -8.81
CA LEU A 10 6.02 28.10 -8.34
C LEU A 10 7.11 27.64 -9.33
N GLN A 11 8.34 28.08 -9.07
CA GLN A 11 9.53 27.52 -9.69
C GLN A 11 9.68 26.10 -9.12
N CYS A 12 9.42 25.11 -9.97
CA CYS A 12 9.75 23.71 -9.73
C CYS A 12 11.27 23.59 -9.44
N PRO A 13 11.71 23.04 -8.29
CA PRO A 13 13.12 22.72 -8.11
C PRO A 13 13.39 21.38 -8.78
N SER A 14 13.80 21.45 -10.04
CA SER A 14 14.58 20.43 -10.71
C SER A 14 15.97 20.36 -10.06
N GLN A 15 16.11 19.70 -8.92
CA GLN A 15 17.43 19.36 -8.38
C GLN A 15 17.38 18.05 -7.59
N VAL A 16 17.68 16.98 -8.31
CA VAL A 16 17.94 15.64 -7.80
C VAL A 16 19.32 15.66 -7.13
N SER A 17 19.47 16.37 -6.02
CA SER A 17 20.77 16.49 -5.32
C SER A 17 20.63 16.73 -3.81
N GLU A 18 19.62 16.15 -3.18
CA GLU A 18 19.52 16.06 -1.73
C GLU A 18 20.14 14.72 -1.27
N PRO A 19 21.12 14.69 -0.36
CA PRO A 19 21.77 13.45 0.08
C PRO A 19 20.77 12.43 0.66
N CYS A 20 19.67 12.93 1.23
CA CYS A 20 18.57 12.12 1.75
C CYS A 20 17.86 11.31 0.64
N PHE A 21 17.66 11.90 -0.54
CA PHE A 21 17.01 11.25 -1.67
C PHE A 21 17.84 10.08 -2.22
N VAL A 22 19.16 10.27 -2.29
CA VAL A 22 20.09 9.23 -2.76
C VAL A 22 20.10 8.04 -1.81
N ILE A 23 20.18 8.30 -0.50
CA ILE A 23 20.15 7.23 0.52
C ILE A 23 18.84 6.47 0.44
N LEU A 24 17.70 7.17 0.37
CA LEU A 24 16.38 6.54 0.26
C LEU A 24 16.29 5.67 -1.00
N PHE A 25 16.79 6.16 -2.15
CA PHE A 25 16.80 5.40 -3.40
C PHE A 25 17.52 4.05 -3.26
N TYR A 26 18.73 4.05 -2.69
CA TYR A 26 19.48 2.80 -2.51
C TYR A 26 18.82 1.85 -1.53
N LEU A 27 18.33 2.36 -0.40
CA LEU A 27 17.63 1.54 0.60
C LEU A 27 16.38 0.88 0.01
N LEU A 28 15.60 1.62 -0.77
CA LEU A 28 14.43 1.07 -1.45
C LEU A 28 14.84 0.02 -2.48
N GLN A 29 15.91 0.23 -3.25
CA GLN A 29 16.38 -0.78 -4.20
C GLN A 29 16.84 -2.07 -3.50
N VAL A 30 17.59 -1.97 -2.41
CA VAL A 30 17.99 -3.16 -1.62
C VAL A 30 16.75 -3.92 -1.18
N TRP A 31 15.78 -3.23 -0.58
CA TRP A 31 14.54 -3.85 -0.14
C TRP A 31 13.74 -4.47 -1.30
N ASN A 32 13.65 -3.79 -2.44
CA ASN A 32 12.93 -4.28 -3.62
C ASN A 32 13.54 -5.58 -4.15
N HIS A 33 14.87 -5.66 -4.24
CA HIS A 33 15.55 -6.85 -4.72
C HIS A 33 15.44 -8.00 -3.70
N ASP A 34 15.61 -7.74 -2.41
CA ASP A 34 15.41 -8.75 -1.37
C ASP A 34 13.99 -9.33 -1.46
N PHE A 35 12.99 -8.46 -1.60
CA PHE A 35 11.59 -8.85 -1.75
C PHE A 35 11.34 -9.63 -3.06
N PHE A 36 12.01 -9.27 -4.16
CA PHE A 36 11.95 -9.96 -5.45
C PHE A 36 12.52 -11.37 -5.39
N TRP A 37 13.68 -11.57 -4.77
CA TRP A 37 14.29 -12.89 -4.61
C TRP A 37 13.40 -13.82 -3.78
N GLU A 38 12.85 -13.32 -2.67
CA GLU A 38 11.89 -14.06 -1.85
C GLU A 38 10.57 -14.37 -2.58
N SER A 39 10.23 -13.59 -3.60
CA SER A 39 9.05 -13.80 -4.42
C SER A 39 9.22 -14.95 -5.43
N MET A 40 10.44 -15.48 -5.56
CA MET A 40 10.76 -16.59 -6.46
C MET A 40 11.13 -17.85 -5.70
N LYS A 41 10.82 -19.01 -6.29
CA LYS A 41 11.33 -20.30 -5.83
C LYS A 41 11.71 -21.20 -7.01
N PRO A 42 12.72 -22.09 -6.85
CA PRO A 42 13.00 -23.10 -7.86
C PRO A 42 11.76 -23.97 -8.09
N ARG A 43 11.34 -24.13 -9.36
CA ARG A 43 10.13 -24.88 -9.76
C ARG A 43 8.83 -24.27 -9.17
N GLY A 44 8.74 -22.94 -9.14
CA GLY A 44 7.52 -22.20 -8.81
C GLY A 44 6.52 -22.12 -9.97
N GLY A 45 5.59 -21.17 -9.89
CA GLY A 45 4.64 -20.78 -10.95
C GLY A 45 3.55 -21.79 -11.33
N GLY A 46 3.74 -23.09 -11.08
CA GLY A 46 2.76 -24.15 -11.36
C GLY A 46 1.75 -24.43 -10.22
N GLU A 47 2.00 -23.88 -9.03
CA GLU A 47 1.07 -23.97 -7.90
C GLU A 47 0.04 -22.84 -7.96
N LYS A 48 -1.17 -23.08 -7.45
CA LYS A 48 -2.16 -22.02 -7.26
C LYS A 48 -1.96 -21.34 -5.90
N PRO A 49 -2.35 -20.06 -5.76
CA PRO A 49 -2.43 -19.40 -4.46
C PRO A 49 -3.38 -20.14 -3.50
N SER A 50 -3.32 -19.79 -2.21
CA SER A 50 -4.25 -20.32 -1.20
C SER A 50 -5.70 -20.03 -1.60
N GLU A 51 -6.64 -20.88 -1.15
CA GLU A 51 -8.06 -20.73 -1.47
C GLU A 51 -8.62 -19.35 -1.07
N ASP A 52 -8.19 -18.83 0.07
CA ASP A 52 -8.62 -17.51 0.55
C ASP A 52 -8.12 -16.37 -0.36
N LEU A 53 -6.85 -16.46 -0.78
CA LEU A 53 -6.28 -15.50 -1.71
C LEU A 53 -6.92 -15.62 -3.10
N LEU A 54 -7.22 -16.85 -3.54
CA LEU A 54 -7.89 -17.11 -4.82
C LEU A 54 -9.29 -16.51 -4.85
N LYS A 55 -10.09 -16.64 -3.77
CA LYS A 55 -11.41 -16.02 -3.65
C LYS A 55 -11.36 -14.50 -3.79
N LEU A 56 -10.35 -13.87 -3.19
CA LEU A 56 -10.14 -12.43 -3.31
C LEU A 56 -9.67 -12.03 -4.70
N ILE A 57 -8.81 -12.83 -5.33
CA ILE A 57 -8.40 -12.62 -6.71
C ILE A 57 -9.62 -12.71 -7.65
N ASP A 58 -10.47 -13.72 -7.49
CA ASP A 58 -11.67 -13.89 -8.29
C ASP A 58 -12.68 -12.75 -8.04
N ARG A 59 -12.76 -12.22 -6.81
CA ARG A 59 -13.58 -11.04 -6.48
C ARG A 59 -13.08 -9.77 -7.19
N ASP A 60 -11.77 -9.51 -7.14
CA ASP A 60 -11.19 -8.23 -7.55
C ASP A 60 -10.83 -8.19 -9.05
N PHE A 61 -10.40 -9.32 -9.61
CA PHE A 61 -9.96 -9.45 -11.00
C PHE A 61 -10.89 -10.33 -11.86
N GLY A 62 -11.96 -10.85 -11.26
CA GLY A 62 -12.93 -11.75 -11.90
C GLY A 62 -12.46 -13.21 -12.02
N SER A 63 -11.17 -13.43 -12.25
CA SER A 63 -10.56 -14.76 -12.26
C SER A 63 -9.05 -14.69 -12.03
N PHE A 64 -8.44 -15.81 -11.60
CA PHE A 64 -6.98 -15.94 -11.56
C PHE A 64 -6.29 -15.63 -12.89
N GLU A 65 -6.87 -16.07 -14.02
CA GLU A 65 -6.33 -15.76 -15.34
C GLU A 65 -6.44 -14.26 -15.66
N GLY A 66 -7.55 -13.63 -15.27
CA GLY A 66 -7.74 -12.18 -15.35
C GLY A 66 -6.65 -11.42 -14.61
N PHE A 67 -6.35 -11.84 -13.37
CA PHE A 67 -5.24 -11.29 -12.58
C PHE A 67 -3.89 -11.48 -13.29
N VAL A 68 -3.58 -12.69 -13.78
CA VAL A 68 -2.30 -12.95 -14.46
C VAL A 68 -2.16 -12.07 -15.71
N ASN A 69 -3.25 -11.87 -16.46
CA ASN A 69 -3.26 -11.02 -17.64
C ASN A 69 -3.07 -9.54 -17.29
N GLU A 70 -3.74 -9.05 -16.25
CA GLU A 70 -3.55 -7.67 -15.77
C GLU A 70 -2.12 -7.45 -15.27
N PHE A 71 -1.57 -8.39 -14.49
CA PHE A 71 -0.20 -8.34 -14.01
C PHE A 71 0.83 -8.35 -15.15
N LYS A 72 0.65 -9.25 -16.13
CA LYS A 72 1.50 -9.30 -17.34
C LYS A 72 1.42 -8.00 -18.13
N THR A 73 0.22 -7.45 -18.30
CA THR A 73 -0.01 -6.17 -19.01
C THR A 73 0.64 -4.99 -18.29
N ALA A 74 0.52 -4.92 -16.95
CA ALA A 74 1.16 -3.88 -16.15
C ALA A 74 2.69 -3.93 -16.28
N ALA A 75 3.28 -5.13 -16.24
CA ALA A 75 4.73 -5.33 -16.40
C ALA A 75 5.23 -5.00 -17.81
N GLN A 76 4.45 -5.30 -18.84
CA GLN A 76 4.79 -4.93 -20.22
C GLN A 76 4.72 -3.42 -20.44
N THR A 77 3.70 -2.75 -19.88
CA THR A 77 3.42 -1.32 -20.11
C THR A 77 4.17 -0.38 -19.16
N GLN A 78 4.97 -0.90 -18.22
CA GLN A 78 5.86 -0.08 -17.40
C GLN A 78 6.95 0.52 -18.30
N PHE A 79 6.94 1.85 -18.42
CA PHE A 79 7.91 2.55 -19.25
C PHE A 79 9.23 2.76 -18.49
N GLY A 80 10.34 2.45 -19.15
CA GLY A 80 11.67 2.53 -18.57
C GLY A 80 11.88 1.55 -17.41
N SER A 81 12.75 1.94 -16.48
CA SER A 81 13.08 1.21 -15.27
C SER A 81 11.98 1.29 -14.22
N GLY A 82 11.66 0.17 -13.59
CA GLY A 82 10.64 0.13 -12.55
C GLY A 82 10.29 -1.27 -12.08
N TRP A 83 9.21 -1.33 -11.31
CA TRP A 83 8.72 -2.54 -10.69
C TRP A 83 7.21 -2.65 -10.88
N VAL A 84 6.71 -3.89 -10.90
CA VAL A 84 5.27 -4.15 -10.85
C VAL A 84 4.97 -4.98 -9.62
N TRP A 85 3.96 -4.54 -8.89
CA TRP A 85 3.60 -5.07 -7.59
C TRP A 85 2.17 -5.56 -7.62
N PHE A 86 1.95 -6.69 -6.96
CA PHE A 86 0.65 -7.11 -6.51
C PHE A 86 0.59 -6.82 -5.01
N ALA A 87 -0.36 -6.01 -4.58
CA ALA A 87 -0.44 -5.53 -3.21
C ALA A 87 -1.87 -5.64 -2.67
N TYR A 88 -1.97 -5.75 -1.35
CA TYR A 88 -3.22 -5.65 -0.61
C TYR A 88 -3.41 -4.22 -0.11
N LYS A 89 -4.49 -3.56 -0.54
CA LYS A 89 -4.84 -2.18 -0.20
C LYS A 89 -5.86 -2.17 0.95
N ASP A 90 -5.45 -1.60 2.08
CA ASP A 90 -6.28 -1.45 3.28
C ASP A 90 -7.29 -0.27 3.16
N SER A 91 -7.08 0.64 2.21
CA SER A 91 -8.07 1.62 1.72
C SER A 91 -8.47 2.75 2.68
N ARG A 92 -7.70 2.95 3.76
CA ARG A 92 -7.86 4.14 4.60
C ARG A 92 -7.65 5.48 3.91
N LEU A 93 -6.88 5.53 2.81
CA LEU A 93 -6.61 6.76 2.05
C LEU A 93 -6.41 6.43 0.57
N ASP A 94 -7.14 7.14 -0.31
CA ASP A 94 -6.80 7.16 -1.73
C ASP A 94 -5.82 8.31 -1.98
N VAL A 95 -4.57 7.98 -2.34
CA VAL A 95 -3.46 8.95 -2.42
C VAL A 95 -3.68 10.02 -3.53
N GLY A 96 -4.72 9.87 -4.35
CA GLY A 96 -5.14 10.83 -5.37
C GLY A 96 -6.11 11.92 -4.88
N ASN A 97 -6.86 11.70 -3.79
CA ASN A 97 -7.82 12.66 -3.24
C ASN A 97 -7.78 12.60 -1.71
N ALA A 98 -7.51 13.73 -1.05
CA ALA A 98 -7.44 13.83 0.41
C ALA A 98 -8.82 13.73 1.11
N VAL A 99 -9.68 12.84 0.65
CA VAL A 99 -10.95 12.48 1.28
C VAL A 99 -11.07 10.95 1.28
N ASN A 100 -10.82 10.32 2.43
CA ASN A 100 -11.78 9.35 2.95
C ASN A 100 -11.56 9.07 4.45
N PRO A 101 -12.31 9.73 5.36
CA PRO A 101 -12.35 9.35 6.77
C PRO A 101 -13.41 8.27 7.09
N LEU A 102 -14.11 7.73 6.09
CA LEU A 102 -15.10 6.67 6.25
C LEU A 102 -14.75 5.47 5.37
N ARG A 103 -14.94 4.28 5.94
CA ARG A 103 -14.84 3.00 5.23
C ARG A 103 -15.75 3.01 4.01
N SER A 104 -15.22 2.59 2.87
CA SER A 104 -15.99 2.44 1.63
C SER A 104 -16.06 0.96 1.24
N ASP A 105 -17.03 0.58 0.42
CA ASP A 105 -17.20 -0.78 -0.09
C ASP A 105 -16.00 -1.26 -0.94
N GLU A 106 -15.05 -0.37 -1.28
CA GLU A 106 -13.79 -0.67 -1.98
C GLU A 106 -12.60 -1.00 -1.05
N ASP A 107 -12.85 -1.15 0.25
CA ASP A 107 -11.79 -1.42 1.23
C ASP A 107 -11.32 -2.89 1.18
N LYS A 108 -10.04 -3.13 1.53
CA LYS A 108 -9.43 -4.48 1.54
C LYS A 108 -9.40 -5.15 0.17
N LYS A 109 -8.99 -4.41 -0.86
CA LYS A 109 -8.87 -4.90 -2.24
C LYS A 109 -7.44 -5.26 -2.63
N LEU A 110 -7.31 -6.26 -3.48
CA LEU A 110 -6.08 -6.58 -4.16
C LEU A 110 -5.91 -5.67 -5.38
N VAL A 111 -4.69 -5.18 -5.59
CA VAL A 111 -4.38 -4.25 -6.66
C VAL A 111 -3.07 -4.64 -7.35
N VAL A 112 -3.03 -4.41 -8.66
CA VAL A 112 -1.79 -4.42 -9.43
C VAL A 112 -1.35 -2.97 -9.64
N VAL A 113 -0.14 -2.65 -9.20
CA VAL A 113 0.41 -1.29 -9.23
C VAL A 113 1.81 -1.31 -9.82
N LYS A 114 2.13 -0.28 -10.60
CA LYS A 114 3.46 -0.10 -11.20
C LYS A 114 4.16 1.07 -10.56
N SER A 115 5.46 0.97 -10.39
CA SER A 115 6.27 2.03 -9.80
C SER A 115 7.52 2.31 -10.65
N PRO A 116 7.85 3.60 -10.87
CA PRO A 116 9.07 3.94 -11.58
C PRO A 116 10.30 3.82 -10.68
N ASN A 117 11.42 3.43 -11.28
CA ASN A 117 12.73 3.37 -10.65
C ASN A 117 12.76 2.53 -9.36
N ALA A 118 13.03 3.16 -8.20
CA ALA A 118 13.16 2.50 -6.90
C ALA A 118 11.90 2.58 -6.03
N VAL A 119 10.86 3.28 -6.48
CA VAL A 119 9.64 3.48 -5.70
C VAL A 119 8.99 2.13 -5.40
N ASN A 120 8.47 1.94 -4.19
CA ASN A 120 7.73 0.75 -3.81
C ASN A 120 6.44 1.10 -3.05
N PRO A 121 5.47 0.18 -2.93
CA PRO A 121 4.18 0.49 -2.32
C PRO A 121 4.23 0.88 -0.84
N LEU A 122 5.33 0.56 -0.14
CA LEU A 122 5.50 0.91 1.28
C LEU A 122 5.44 2.42 1.51
N ILE A 123 5.91 3.23 0.55
CA ILE A 123 5.93 4.69 0.69
C ILE A 123 4.54 5.32 0.52
N TRP A 124 3.60 4.62 -0.12
CA TRP A 124 2.24 5.14 -0.35
C TRP A 124 1.36 5.04 0.89
N GLY A 125 1.75 4.19 1.85
CA GLY A 125 0.98 3.90 3.06
C GLY A 125 -0.26 3.07 2.76
N TYR A 126 -0.60 2.12 3.64
CA TYR A 126 -1.79 1.27 3.50
C TYR A 126 -1.80 0.33 2.26
N TYR A 127 -0.63 0.14 1.64
CA TYR A 127 -0.39 -0.91 0.64
C TYR A 127 0.59 -1.93 1.23
N TYR A 128 0.18 -3.19 1.22
CA TYR A 128 1.01 -4.32 1.64
C TYR A 128 1.45 -5.11 0.42
N PRO A 129 2.73 -5.02 0.02
CA PRO A 129 3.23 -5.72 -1.15
C PRO A 129 3.21 -7.24 -0.90
N LEU A 130 2.69 -8.00 -1.87
CA LEU A 130 2.56 -9.45 -1.81
C LEU A 130 3.52 -10.14 -2.79
N LEU A 131 3.55 -9.67 -4.04
CA LEU A 131 4.42 -10.15 -5.12
C LEU A 131 5.00 -8.95 -5.88
N THR A 132 6.25 -9.07 -6.34
CA THR A 132 6.89 -8.08 -7.22
C THR A 132 7.59 -8.75 -8.39
N ILE A 133 7.74 -8.02 -9.50
CA ILE A 133 8.62 -8.37 -10.60
C ILE A 133 9.51 -7.17 -10.95
N ASP A 134 10.82 -7.43 -11.07
CA ASP A 134 11.78 -6.45 -11.58
C ASP A 134 11.65 -6.35 -13.11
N VAL A 135 11.34 -5.15 -13.63
CA VAL A 135 11.27 -4.87 -15.08
C VAL A 135 12.36 -3.90 -15.54
N TRP A 136 13.39 -3.69 -14.72
CA TRP A 136 14.65 -3.09 -15.17
C TRP A 136 15.31 -4.01 -16.20
N GLU A 137 15.92 -3.43 -17.23
CA GLU A 137 16.52 -4.23 -18.31
C GLU A 137 17.59 -5.18 -17.76
N HIS A 138 18.36 -4.77 -16.74
CA HIS A 138 19.38 -5.64 -16.12
C HIS A 138 18.82 -6.96 -15.57
N ALA A 139 17.52 -7.03 -15.25
CA ALA A 139 16.92 -8.21 -14.65
C ALA A 139 16.71 -9.35 -15.66
N TYR A 140 16.57 -9.01 -16.94
CA TYR A 140 16.18 -9.98 -17.98
C TYR A 140 17.00 -9.90 -19.26
N TYR A 141 17.82 -8.86 -19.45
CA TYR A 141 18.48 -8.63 -20.75
C TYR A 141 19.46 -9.75 -21.13
N ILE A 142 20.12 -10.36 -20.14
CA ILE A 142 21.07 -11.45 -20.40
C ILE A 142 20.37 -12.65 -21.04
N ASP A 143 19.18 -13.03 -20.53
CA ASP A 143 18.47 -14.23 -20.99
C ASP A 143 17.46 -13.95 -22.12
N PHE A 144 16.80 -12.78 -22.08
CA PHE A 144 15.68 -12.45 -22.96
C PHE A 144 15.92 -11.24 -23.88
N GLN A 145 16.99 -10.48 -23.66
CA GLN A 145 17.31 -9.26 -24.42
C GLN A 145 16.13 -8.28 -24.44
N SER A 146 15.61 -7.90 -25.61
CA SER A 146 14.45 -7.01 -25.73
C SER A 146 13.10 -7.69 -25.48
N ARG A 147 13.06 -9.01 -25.30
CA ARG A 147 11.83 -9.80 -25.16
C ARG A 147 11.33 -9.80 -23.72
N ARG A 148 11.01 -8.60 -23.21
CA ARG A 148 10.39 -8.43 -21.89
C ARG A 148 9.11 -9.30 -21.72
N PRO A 149 8.20 -9.42 -22.70
CA PRO A 149 7.01 -10.28 -22.57
C PRO A 149 7.31 -11.75 -22.24
N ASP A 150 8.39 -12.29 -22.81
CA ASP A 150 8.80 -13.68 -22.61
C ASP A 150 9.34 -13.88 -21.19
N TYR A 151 10.13 -12.92 -20.70
CA TYR A 151 10.62 -12.90 -19.32
C TYR A 151 9.47 -12.88 -18.31
N ILE A 152 8.49 -11.99 -18.49
CA ILE A 152 7.35 -11.87 -17.59
C ILE A 152 6.52 -13.16 -17.59
N SER A 153 6.32 -13.76 -18.77
CA SER A 153 5.61 -15.04 -18.88
C SER A 153 6.37 -16.16 -18.15
N MET A 154 7.68 -16.26 -18.37
CA MET A 154 8.52 -17.24 -17.68
C MET A 154 8.50 -17.07 -16.16
N PHE A 155 8.57 -15.82 -15.68
CA PHE A 155 8.50 -15.49 -14.25
C PHE A 155 7.18 -16.01 -13.64
N MET A 156 6.05 -15.63 -14.23
CA MET A 156 4.72 -16.04 -13.73
C MET A 156 4.52 -17.57 -13.79
N ASP A 157 4.96 -18.20 -14.87
CA ASP A 157 4.66 -19.60 -15.13
C ASP A 157 5.61 -20.56 -14.39
N LYS A 158 6.83 -20.13 -14.02
CA LYS A 158 7.89 -21.04 -13.50
C LYS A 158 8.61 -20.57 -12.23
N LEU A 159 8.53 -19.30 -11.85
CA LEU A 159 9.34 -18.76 -10.76
C LEU A 159 8.53 -18.31 -9.55
N VAL A 160 7.31 -17.81 -9.74
CA VAL A 160 6.52 -17.23 -8.64
C VAL A 160 6.35 -18.21 -7.47
N SER A 161 6.68 -17.72 -6.27
CA SER A 161 6.50 -18.43 -5.00
C SER A 161 5.16 -18.05 -4.35
N TRP A 162 4.10 -18.76 -4.70
CA TRP A 162 2.77 -18.53 -4.12
C TRP A 162 2.70 -18.76 -2.61
N GLU A 163 3.56 -19.63 -2.07
CA GLU A 163 3.69 -19.84 -0.62
C GLU A 163 4.10 -18.55 0.11
N MET A 164 5.09 -17.83 -0.42
CA MET A 164 5.54 -16.58 0.16
C MET A 164 4.46 -15.49 0.02
N VAL A 165 3.79 -15.44 -1.13
CA VAL A 165 2.66 -14.53 -1.39
C VAL A 165 1.55 -14.77 -0.36
N ASN A 166 1.19 -16.03 -0.10
CA ASN A 166 0.19 -16.39 0.90
C ASN A 166 0.64 -15.98 2.32
N SER A 167 1.89 -16.26 2.69
CA SER A 167 2.45 -15.87 3.99
C SER A 167 2.41 -14.36 4.22
N ARG A 168 2.75 -13.57 3.19
CA ARG A 168 2.68 -12.10 3.23
C ARG A 168 1.23 -11.62 3.30
N PHE A 169 0.33 -12.28 2.59
CA PHE A 169 -1.09 -11.95 2.59
C PHE A 169 -1.72 -12.15 3.97
N GLU A 170 -1.47 -13.27 4.64
CA GLU A 170 -1.97 -13.51 6.01
C GLU A 170 -1.39 -12.49 7.01
N LYS A 171 -0.10 -12.15 6.89
CA LYS A 171 0.49 -11.07 7.70
C LYS A 171 -0.19 -9.73 7.44
N ALA A 172 -0.45 -9.39 6.19
CA ALA A 172 -1.11 -8.14 5.82
C ALA A 172 -2.53 -8.06 6.41
N LYS A 173 -3.32 -9.13 6.30
CA LYS A 173 -4.65 -9.22 6.93
C LYS A 173 -4.57 -9.04 8.44
N ALA A 174 -3.67 -9.76 9.10
CA ALA A 174 -3.52 -9.69 10.55
C ALA A 174 -3.14 -8.29 11.02
N VAL A 175 -2.25 -7.59 10.30
CA VAL A 175 -1.88 -6.20 10.60
C VAL A 175 -3.08 -5.28 10.44
N VAL A 176 -3.82 -5.40 9.34
CA VAL A 176 -5.05 -4.61 9.11
C VAL A 176 -6.07 -4.84 10.22
N GLU A 177 -6.34 -6.09 10.58
CA GLU A 177 -7.27 -6.42 11.67
C GLU A 177 -6.80 -5.92 13.05
N GLN A 178 -5.49 -5.87 13.30
CA GLN A 178 -4.94 -5.28 14.52
C GLN A 178 -5.14 -3.77 14.53
N MET A 179 -4.81 -3.09 13.43
CA MET A 179 -5.02 -1.66 13.29
C MET A 179 -6.49 -1.30 13.52
N GLU A 180 -7.42 -2.01 12.87
CA GLU A 180 -8.86 -1.80 13.03
C GLU A 180 -9.32 -1.94 14.49
N ARG A 181 -8.81 -2.93 15.22
CA ARG A 181 -9.12 -3.12 16.64
C ARG A 181 -8.56 -1.99 17.51
N GLU A 182 -7.35 -1.53 17.21
CA GLU A 182 -6.75 -0.40 17.93
C GLU A 182 -7.50 0.91 17.67
N ASP A 183 -7.97 1.14 16.46
CA ASP A 183 -8.77 2.31 16.12
C ASP A 183 -10.12 2.30 16.81
N GLU A 184 -10.80 1.15 16.82
CA GLU A 184 -12.05 0.99 17.56
C GLU A 184 -11.83 1.23 19.06
N ARG A 185 -10.71 0.74 19.61
CA ARG A 185 -10.33 0.99 21.00
C ARG A 185 -10.07 2.47 21.28
N LYS A 186 -9.35 3.17 20.40
CA LYS A 186 -9.09 4.61 20.52
C LYS A 186 -10.38 5.42 20.45
N ARG A 187 -11.26 5.11 19.50
CA ARG A 187 -12.57 5.75 19.36
C ARG A 187 -13.42 5.57 20.62
N LYS A 188 -13.49 4.35 21.17
CA LYS A 188 -14.20 4.09 22.44
C LYS A 188 -13.60 4.88 23.60
N LEU A 189 -12.27 4.99 23.66
CA LEU A 189 -11.57 5.76 24.70
C LEU A 189 -11.85 7.26 24.57
N GLU A 190 -11.89 7.80 23.35
CA GLU A 190 -12.23 9.19 23.06
C GLU A 190 -13.69 9.49 23.41
N GLU A 191 -14.63 8.61 23.01
CA GLU A 191 -16.06 8.70 23.37
C GLU A 191 -16.26 8.64 24.90
N GLN A 192 -15.48 7.80 25.61
CA GLN A 192 -15.49 7.73 27.07
C GLN A 192 -14.92 9.00 27.71
N ARG A 193 -13.80 9.54 27.21
CA ARG A 193 -13.22 10.80 27.69
C ARG A 193 -14.20 11.95 27.54
N PHE A 194 -14.84 12.07 26.38
CA PHE A 194 -15.84 13.10 26.13
C PHE A 194 -17.02 12.99 27.11
N ARG A 195 -17.50 11.77 27.38
CA ARG A 195 -18.57 11.52 28.35
C ARG A 195 -18.18 11.87 29.79
N THR A 196 -16.93 11.67 30.19
CA THR A 196 -16.46 12.03 31.54
C THR A 196 -16.25 13.53 31.71
N ASP A 197 -15.87 14.24 30.64
CA ASP A 197 -15.67 15.70 30.67
C ASP A 197 -17.02 16.47 30.63
N GLU A 198 -18.11 15.86 30.13
CA GLU A 198 -19.48 16.40 30.19
C GLU A 198 -20.24 16.07 31.49
N ALA A 199 -19.68 15.27 32.41
CA ALA A 199 -20.32 15.02 33.70
C ALA A 199 -20.42 16.35 34.48
N PRO A 200 -21.61 16.82 34.88
CA PRO A 200 -21.78 18.18 35.37
C PRO A 200 -21.01 18.37 36.67
N ALA A 201 -20.37 19.54 36.81
CA ALA A 201 -19.91 20.12 38.07
C ALA A 201 -21.09 20.47 39.01
N ASN A 202 -22.05 19.55 39.16
CA ASN A 202 -23.15 19.62 40.13
C ASN A 202 -22.84 18.71 41.32
N ALA A 203 -21.77 19.06 42.03
CA ALA A 203 -21.63 18.72 43.43
C ALA A 203 -20.86 19.87 44.07
N ILE A 204 -21.33 20.35 45.22
CA ILE A 204 -20.74 21.42 46.05
C ILE A 204 -21.24 22.84 45.71
N PHE A 205 -22.54 23.07 45.85
CA PHE A 205 -22.99 24.23 46.63
C PHE A 205 -23.83 23.67 47.78
N PRO A 206 -23.33 23.68 49.03
CA PRO A 206 -24.19 23.37 50.15
C PRO A 206 -25.21 24.51 50.28
N ASP A 207 -26.49 24.17 50.18
CA ASP A 207 -27.60 25.08 50.51
C ASP A 207 -27.40 25.59 51.94
N THR A 208 -26.87 26.80 52.08
CA THR A 208 -26.93 27.56 53.32
C THR A 208 -28.17 28.41 53.30
N ASP A 209 -29.31 27.80 53.63
CA ASP A 209 -30.49 28.53 54.10
C ASP A 209 -31.28 27.61 55.05
N ALA A 210 -30.98 27.69 56.35
CA ALA A 210 -31.91 27.37 57.46
C ALA A 210 -31.26 27.61 58.84
N ALA A 211 -31.62 28.74 59.48
CA ALA A 211 -31.85 28.97 60.93
C ALA A 211 -31.70 30.48 61.18
N ALA A 212 -32.76 31.29 61.20
CA ALA A 212 -33.69 31.48 62.32
C ALA A 212 -32.99 31.86 63.64
N GLU A 213 -32.73 33.15 63.85
CA GLU A 213 -33.27 34.01 64.94
C GLU A 213 -32.73 35.44 64.85
#